data_AF-A0A1L3GNB3-F1
#
_entry.id   AF-A0A1L3GNB3-F1
#
_cell.length_a   1.000
_cell.length_b   1.000
_cell.length_c   1.000
_cell.angle_alpha   90.00
_cell.angle_beta   90.00
_cell.angle_gamma   90.00
#
_symmetry.space_group_name_H-M   'P 1'
#
loop_
_entity.id
_entity.type
_entity.pdbx_description
1 polymer ?
#
loop_
_entity_poly.entity_id
_entity_poly.type
_entity_poly.pdbx_seq_one_letter_code
_entity_poly.pdbx_strand_id
1 'polypeptide(L)'
;MFFFRRKRQNIKSKDVVGKTPTKSRPRYLNNNEIPKSYSEKTAESLFCGPEKYNCAQAVLLTFKNRFAVQDADIQSAKTMGYGRVPGGLCGALYAGKYLLSDRVTSEKLTREFERRAGSSQCKRILKLKLITCKECVALTARLIDEYSK
;
A
#
# COMPACT_ATOMS: atom_id res chain seq x y z
N MET A 1 -48.75 27.02 53.20
CA MET A 1 -48.19 25.65 53.21
C MET A 1 -46.78 25.68 52.64
N PHE A 2 -45.83 25.43 53.53
CA PHE A 2 -44.40 25.08 53.42
C PHE A 2 -43.61 25.36 52.12
N PHE A 3 -42.80 26.43 52.22
CA PHE A 3 -41.47 26.54 51.62
C PHE A 3 -40.60 25.33 52.00
N PHE A 4 -39.97 24.67 51.01
CA PHE A 4 -38.83 23.79 51.26
C PHE A 4 -37.58 24.25 50.50
N ARG A 5 -36.79 25.00 51.24
CA ARG A 5 -35.37 25.32 51.04
C ARG A 5 -34.56 24.02 51.14
N ARG A 6 -33.83 23.62 50.11
CA ARG A 6 -32.76 22.61 50.24
C ARG A 6 -31.44 23.09 49.64
N LYS A 7 -30.41 22.78 50.42
CA LYS A 7 -29.06 23.34 50.47
C LYS A 7 -28.19 22.87 49.29
N ARG A 8 -27.25 23.73 48.89
CA ARG A 8 -26.02 23.34 48.18
C ARG A 8 -25.24 22.33 49.02
N GLN A 9 -24.79 21.24 48.40
CA GLN A 9 -23.55 20.55 48.78
C GLN A 9 -22.74 20.19 47.53
N ASN A 10 -21.45 20.36 47.69
CA ASN A 10 -20.37 20.32 46.71
C ASN A 10 -19.76 18.91 46.74
N ILE A 11 -19.68 18.23 45.60
CA ILE A 11 -18.84 17.03 45.44
C ILE A 11 -18.01 17.22 44.17
N LYS A 12 -16.71 17.48 44.37
CA LYS A 12 -15.65 17.37 43.36
C LYS A 12 -15.52 15.90 42.95
N SER A 13 -15.33 15.61 41.67
CA SER A 13 -14.10 14.98 41.15
C SER A 13 -14.25 14.37 39.75
N LYS A 14 -13.36 14.84 38.88
CA LYS A 14 -12.52 14.06 37.94
C LYS A 14 -13.15 13.55 36.64
N ASP A 15 -12.60 14.10 35.55
CA ASP A 15 -12.06 13.42 34.35
C ASP A 15 -13.02 12.43 33.65
N VAL A 16 -13.43 12.62 32.39
CA VAL A 16 -12.58 12.59 31.19
C VAL A 16 -13.29 13.32 30.04
N VAL A 17 -12.61 14.31 29.45
CA VAL A 17 -12.91 14.87 28.13
C VAL A 17 -12.34 13.93 27.08
N GLY A 18 -13.17 13.48 26.14
CA GLY A 18 -12.72 12.73 24.97
C GLY A 18 -13.53 13.11 23.73
N LYS A 19 -13.32 14.34 23.26
CA LYS A 19 -13.87 14.86 22.00
C LYS A 19 -13.47 13.95 20.84
N THR A 20 -14.44 13.60 19.99
CA THR A 20 -14.22 12.96 18.69
C THR A 20 -13.23 13.77 17.85
N PRO A 21 -12.09 13.21 17.38
CA PRO A 21 -11.25 13.91 16.44
C PRO A 21 -11.80 13.74 15.02
N THR A 22 -11.90 14.88 14.38
CA THR A 22 -12.45 15.15 13.06
C THR A 22 -11.54 14.61 11.94
N LYS A 23 -12.19 14.26 10.82
CA LYS A 23 -11.57 13.95 9.54
C LYS A 23 -10.60 15.06 9.14
N SER A 24 -9.31 14.78 9.15
CA SER A 24 -8.30 15.57 8.45
C SER A 24 -7.51 14.65 7.52
N ARG A 25 -7.64 14.88 6.21
CA ARG A 25 -6.80 14.28 5.18
C ARG A 25 -5.37 14.79 5.39
N PRO A 26 -4.36 13.93 5.59
CA PRO A 26 -3.00 14.42 5.73
C PRO A 26 -2.47 14.93 4.39
N ARG A 27 -2.01 16.17 4.43
CA ARG A 27 -1.17 16.88 3.45
C ARG A 27 0.17 16.13 3.36
N TYR A 28 0.60 15.73 2.16
CA TYR A 28 1.93 15.12 1.96
C TYR A 28 3.01 16.11 2.42
N LEU A 29 3.70 15.79 3.52
CA LEU A 29 4.83 16.54 4.03
C LEU A 29 6.14 15.92 3.54
N ASN A 30 7.11 16.79 3.29
CA ASN A 30 8.45 16.55 2.77
C ASN A 30 9.25 15.48 3.55
N ASN A 31 9.98 14.66 2.77
CA ASN A 31 11.23 13.93 3.04
C ASN A 31 11.83 13.99 4.47
N ASN A 32 11.18 13.34 5.43
CA ASN A 32 11.84 12.72 6.57
C ASN A 32 11.43 11.25 6.55
N GLU A 33 12.41 10.37 6.41
CA GLU A 33 12.28 8.96 6.01
C GLU A 33 11.21 8.21 6.84
N ILE A 34 10.00 8.06 6.29
CA ILE A 34 9.09 7.03 6.78
C ILE A 34 9.83 5.71 6.54
N PRO A 35 10.16 4.94 7.60
CA PRO A 35 10.94 3.74 7.42
C PRO A 35 10.15 2.80 6.52
N LYS A 36 10.80 2.34 5.43
CA LYS A 36 10.20 1.36 4.52
C LYS A 36 9.70 0.17 5.34
N SER A 37 8.48 -0.25 5.05
CA SER A 37 7.91 -1.46 5.64
C SER A 37 8.78 -2.69 5.33
N TYR A 38 8.59 -3.76 6.10
CA TYR A 38 9.27 -5.03 5.85
C TYR A 38 9.04 -5.54 4.43
N SER A 39 7.80 -5.46 3.94
CA SER A 39 7.42 -5.89 2.59
C SER A 39 8.10 -5.06 1.51
N GLU A 40 8.24 -3.75 1.69
CA GLU A 40 8.99 -2.90 0.76
C GLU A 40 10.45 -3.35 0.62
N LYS A 41 11.15 -3.51 1.74
CA LYS A 41 12.56 -3.92 1.76
C LYS A 41 12.76 -5.29 1.11
N THR A 42 11.85 -6.22 1.41
CA THR A 42 11.86 -7.59 0.85
C THR A 42 11.60 -7.57 -0.65
N ALA A 43 10.62 -6.81 -1.11
CA ALA A 43 10.31 -6.72 -2.53
C ALA A 43 11.45 -6.08 -3.33
N GLU A 44 12.10 -5.05 -2.78
CA GLU A 44 13.27 -4.43 -3.40
C GLU A 44 14.49 -5.34 -3.47
N SER A 45 14.73 -6.18 -2.45
CA SER A 45 15.86 -7.11 -2.42
C SER A 45 15.67 -8.28 -3.38
N LEU A 46 14.42 -8.75 -3.55
CA LEU A 46 14.07 -9.78 -4.52
C LEU A 46 14.16 -9.26 -5.96
N PHE A 47 13.74 -8.02 -6.22
CA PHE A 47 13.78 -7.42 -7.55
C PHE A 47 15.22 -7.24 -8.05
N CYS A 48 15.56 -7.93 -9.14
CA CYS A 48 16.92 -8.00 -9.67
C CYS A 48 17.96 -8.43 -8.61
N GLY A 49 17.55 -9.22 -7.61
CA GLY A 49 18.44 -9.85 -6.63
C GLY A 49 19.26 -11.00 -7.22
N PRO A 50 19.83 -11.88 -6.39
CA PRO A 50 20.64 -13.02 -6.85
C PRO A 50 19.93 -13.91 -7.89
N GLU A 51 18.64 -14.16 -7.68
CA GLU A 51 17.78 -14.95 -8.57
C GLU A 51 17.24 -14.16 -9.79
N LYS A 52 17.56 -12.86 -9.87
CA LYS A 52 17.17 -11.95 -10.97
C LYS A 52 15.65 -11.90 -11.24
N TYR A 53 14.83 -11.94 -10.18
CA TYR A 53 13.38 -11.84 -10.32
C TYR A 53 12.95 -10.51 -10.94
N ASN A 54 11.90 -10.59 -11.77
CA ASN A 54 11.28 -9.41 -12.37
C ASN A 54 10.31 -8.71 -11.40
N CYS A 55 9.72 -7.58 -11.82
CA CYS A 55 8.83 -6.78 -10.99
C CYS A 55 7.62 -7.55 -10.44
N ALA A 56 7.00 -8.41 -11.25
CA ALA A 56 5.83 -9.18 -10.84
C ALA A 56 6.23 -10.28 -9.86
N GLN A 57 7.28 -11.03 -10.19
CA GLN A 57 7.81 -12.11 -9.35
C GLN A 57 8.23 -11.61 -7.97
N ALA A 58 8.96 -10.49 -7.90
CA ALA A 58 9.43 -9.92 -6.64
C ALA A 58 8.26 -9.59 -5.69
N VAL A 59 7.17 -9.01 -6.21
CA VAL A 59 5.97 -8.72 -5.41
C VAL A 59 5.26 -10.00 -5.00
N LEU A 60 5.02 -10.94 -5.92
CA LEU A 60 4.36 -12.21 -5.60
C LEU A 60 5.13 -13.01 -4.53
N LEU A 61 6.45 -13.08 -4.64
CA LEU A 61 7.32 -13.76 -3.67
C LEU A 61 7.28 -13.10 -2.29
N THR A 62 7.29 -11.77 -2.24
CA THR A 62 7.20 -11.00 -0.98
C THR A 62 5.95 -11.39 -0.19
N PHE A 63 4.86 -11.64 -0.89
CA PHE A 63 3.54 -11.91 -0.30
C PHE A 63 3.14 -13.38 -0.36
N LYS A 64 4.06 -14.28 -0.75
CA LYS A 64 3.76 -15.70 -1.01
C LYS A 64 3.01 -16.36 0.14
N ASN A 65 3.53 -16.24 1.35
CA ASN A 65 2.95 -16.88 2.54
C ASN A 65 1.65 -16.20 2.99
N ARG A 66 1.53 -14.87 2.84
CA ARG A 66 0.37 -14.11 3.32
C ARG A 66 -0.88 -14.34 2.47
N PHE A 67 -0.71 -14.51 1.16
CA PHE A 67 -1.81 -14.68 0.21
C PHE A 67 -1.86 -16.10 -0.40
N ALA A 68 -1.12 -17.05 0.18
CA ALA A 68 -1.02 -18.43 -0.32
C ALA A 68 -0.72 -18.52 -1.83
N VAL A 69 0.18 -17.67 -2.33
CA VAL A 69 0.59 -17.63 -3.74
C VAL A 69 1.28 -18.95 -4.10
N GLN A 70 0.86 -19.56 -5.20
CA GLN A 70 1.43 -20.82 -5.64
C GLN A 70 2.72 -20.57 -6.44
N ASP A 71 3.64 -21.54 -6.41
CA ASP A 71 4.87 -21.45 -7.22
C ASP A 71 4.55 -21.38 -8.72
N ALA A 72 3.44 -21.99 -9.16
CA ALA A 72 2.94 -21.88 -10.53
C ALA A 72 2.64 -20.42 -10.93
N ASP A 73 2.15 -19.59 -10.01
CA ASP A 73 1.86 -18.17 -10.27
C ASP A 73 3.16 -17.38 -10.47
N ILE A 74 4.15 -17.65 -9.62
CA ILE A 74 5.47 -17.01 -9.68
C ILE A 74 6.21 -17.42 -10.96
N GLN A 75 6.08 -18.68 -11.39
CA GLN A 75 6.66 -19.15 -12.65
C GLN A 75 5.96 -18.52 -13.85
N SER A 76 4.63 -18.45 -13.83
CA SER A 76 3.85 -17.78 -14.88
C SER A 76 4.22 -16.31 -15.02
N ALA A 77 4.54 -15.64 -13.90
CA ALA A 77 4.98 -14.25 -13.89
C ALA A 77 6.39 -14.03 -14.50
N LYS A 78 7.18 -15.07 -14.75
CA LYS A 78 8.55 -14.95 -15.30
C LYS A 78 8.58 -14.24 -16.65
N THR A 79 7.56 -14.43 -17.48
CA THR A 79 7.44 -13.82 -18.81
C THR A 79 6.93 -12.37 -18.77
N MET A 80 6.47 -11.88 -17.62
CA MET A 80 5.78 -10.59 -17.47
C MET A 80 6.70 -9.38 -17.21
N GLY A 81 8.02 -9.57 -17.29
CA GLY A 81 9.00 -8.49 -17.12
C GLY A 81 9.02 -7.46 -18.26
N TYR A 82 9.47 -6.24 -17.97
CA TYR A 82 9.67 -5.16 -18.96
C TYR A 82 8.41 -4.75 -19.75
N GLY A 83 7.24 -4.81 -19.11
CA GLY A 83 5.97 -4.42 -19.74
C GLY A 83 5.42 -5.46 -20.70
N ARG A 84 5.78 -6.74 -20.51
CA ARG A 84 5.21 -7.89 -21.23
C ARG A 84 3.91 -8.42 -20.65
N VAL A 85 3.45 -7.86 -19.51
CA VAL A 85 2.07 -8.09 -19.05
C VAL A 85 1.12 -7.69 -20.19
N PRO A 86 0.05 -8.48 -20.46
CA PRO A 86 -0.96 -8.10 -21.43
C PRO A 86 -1.45 -6.66 -21.24
N GLY A 87 -1.57 -5.92 -22.33
CA GLY A 87 -1.91 -4.49 -22.30
C GLY A 87 -0.78 -3.55 -21.91
N GLY A 88 0.44 -4.05 -21.63
CA GLY A 88 1.61 -3.22 -21.31
C GLY A 88 1.70 -2.75 -19.86
N LEU A 89 0.90 -3.35 -18.98
CA LEU A 89 0.79 -2.99 -17.57
C LEU A 89 2.12 -3.18 -16.83
N CYS A 90 2.37 -2.37 -15.80
CA CYS A 90 3.49 -2.58 -14.90
C CYS A 90 3.36 -3.93 -14.17
N GLY A 91 4.42 -4.75 -14.21
CA GLY A 91 4.43 -6.08 -13.58
C GLY A 91 4.21 -6.04 -12.07
N ALA A 92 4.75 -5.03 -11.38
CA ALA A 92 4.51 -4.86 -9.95
C ALA A 92 3.02 -4.61 -9.68
N LEU A 93 2.41 -3.65 -10.39
CA LEU A 93 0.99 -3.34 -10.30
C LEU A 93 0.11 -4.55 -10.64
N TYR A 94 0.44 -5.30 -11.69
CA TYR A 94 -0.25 -6.55 -12.03
C TYR A 94 -0.28 -7.52 -10.85
N ALA A 95 0.87 -7.78 -10.22
CA ALA A 95 0.95 -8.64 -9.05
C ALA A 95 0.13 -8.10 -7.87
N GLY A 96 0.15 -6.80 -7.62
CA GLY A 96 -0.70 -6.18 -6.59
C GLY A 96 -2.19 -6.37 -6.84
N LYS A 97 -2.64 -6.24 -8.09
CA LYS A 97 -4.04 -6.49 -8.47
C LYS A 97 -4.41 -7.97 -8.39
N TYR A 98 -3.46 -8.86 -8.66
CA TYR A 98 -3.65 -10.30 -8.51
C TYR A 98 -3.86 -10.69 -7.04
N LEU A 99 -3.05 -10.12 -6.14
CA LEU A 99 -3.14 -10.38 -4.69
C LEU A 99 -4.38 -9.75 -4.06
N LEU A 100 -4.72 -8.51 -4.45
CA LEU A 100 -5.94 -7.81 -4.02
C LEU A 100 -7.05 -8.04 -5.04
N SER A 101 -7.56 -9.27 -5.10
CA SER A 101 -8.53 -9.71 -6.11
C SER A 101 -9.90 -9.03 -5.99
N ASP A 102 -10.21 -8.44 -4.83
CA ASP A 102 -11.44 -7.67 -4.68
C ASP A 102 -11.37 -6.37 -5.51
N ARG A 103 -12.44 -6.13 -6.27
CA ARG A 103 -12.48 -5.05 -7.26
C ARG A 103 -12.22 -3.68 -6.66
N VAL A 104 -12.82 -3.39 -5.51
CA VAL A 104 -12.77 -2.07 -4.88
C VAL A 104 -11.34 -1.74 -4.44
N THR A 105 -10.65 -2.69 -3.83
CA THR A 105 -9.30 -2.48 -3.32
C THR A 105 -8.28 -2.52 -4.45
N SER A 106 -8.45 -3.41 -5.44
CA SER A 106 -7.66 -3.43 -6.67
C SER A 106 -7.70 -2.07 -7.40
N GLU A 107 -8.87 -1.45 -7.49
CA GLU A 107 -9.05 -0.12 -8.08
C GLU A 107 -8.39 0.98 -7.23
N LYS A 108 -8.50 0.93 -5.90
CA LYS A 108 -7.79 1.87 -5.00
C LYS A 108 -6.28 1.78 -5.15
N LEU A 109 -5.74 0.55 -5.15
CA LEU A 109 -4.33 0.29 -5.37
C LEU A 109 -3.87 0.86 -6.72
N THR A 110 -4.65 0.63 -7.78
CA THR A 110 -4.34 1.13 -9.13
C THR A 110 -4.30 2.66 -9.16
N ARG A 111 -5.32 3.32 -8.61
CA ARG A 111 -5.39 4.79 -8.59
C ARG A 111 -4.23 5.40 -7.81
N GLU A 112 -3.91 4.83 -6.65
CA GLU A 112 -2.82 5.36 -5.81
C GLU A 112 -1.44 5.07 -6.42
N PHE A 113 -1.28 3.91 -7.08
CA PHE A 113 -0.09 3.61 -7.86
C PHE A 113 0.09 4.63 -8.99
N GLU A 114 -0.94 4.88 -9.80
CA GLU A 114 -0.91 5.84 -10.90
C GLU A 114 -0.64 7.26 -10.41
N ARG A 115 -1.21 7.65 -9.28
CA ARG A 115 -0.98 8.98 -8.68
C ARG A 115 0.50 9.23 -8.35
N ARG A 116 1.24 8.19 -7.95
CA ARG A 116 2.67 8.30 -7.57
C ARG A 116 3.62 7.98 -8.73
N ALA A 117 3.30 6.97 -9.54
CA ALA A 117 4.11 6.53 -10.68
C ALA A 117 3.88 7.36 -11.96
N GLY A 118 2.78 8.10 -12.01
CA GLY A 118 2.32 8.88 -13.16
C GLY A 118 1.61 8.06 -14.25
N SER A 119 1.66 6.73 -14.19
CA SER A 119 0.93 5.83 -15.09
C SER A 119 0.93 4.40 -14.54
N SER A 120 0.02 3.56 -15.03
CA SER A 120 0.00 2.11 -14.83
C SER A 120 0.79 1.36 -15.91
N GLN A 121 1.09 2.01 -17.03
CA GLN A 121 1.74 1.40 -18.20
C GLN A 121 3.26 1.44 -18.07
N CYS A 122 3.92 0.28 -18.15
CA CYS A 122 5.34 0.14 -17.87
C CYS A 122 6.21 1.07 -18.73
N LYS A 123 6.00 1.07 -20.06
CA LYS A 123 6.73 1.95 -20.98
C LYS A 123 6.49 3.43 -20.71
N ARG A 124 5.29 3.80 -20.23
CA ARG A 124 4.96 5.19 -19.90
C ARG A 124 5.68 5.63 -18.63
N ILE A 125 5.69 4.78 -17.59
CA ILE A 125 6.44 5.04 -16.34
C ILE A 125 7.93 5.26 -16.66
N LEU A 126 8.54 4.37 -17.45
CA LEU A 126 9.93 4.49 -17.88
C LEU A 126 10.20 5.79 -18.66
N LYS A 127 9.26 6.21 -19.51
CA LYS A 127 9.36 7.48 -20.24
C LYS A 127 9.23 8.71 -19.33
N LEU A 128 8.39 8.63 -18.30
CA LEU A 128 8.15 9.72 -17.34
C LEU A 128 9.34 9.93 -16.40
N LYS A 129 10.10 8.87 -16.08
CA LYS A 129 11.27 8.91 -15.17
C LYS A 129 10.96 9.52 -13.79
N LEU A 130 9.71 9.43 -13.34
CA LEU A 130 9.30 9.89 -12.00
C LEU A 130 9.75 8.92 -10.91
N ILE A 131 9.67 7.62 -11.20
CA ILE A 131 10.14 6.54 -10.33
C ILE A 131 10.74 5.40 -11.16
N THR A 132 11.63 4.63 -10.55
CA THR A 132 12.30 3.45 -11.11
C THR A 132 11.47 2.18 -10.96
N CYS A 133 11.83 1.10 -11.67
CA CYS A 133 11.18 -0.20 -11.49
C CYS A 133 11.31 -0.73 -10.05
N LYS A 134 12.45 -0.49 -9.39
CA LYS A 134 12.67 -0.87 -7.99
C LYS A 134 11.68 -0.12 -7.08
N GLU A 135 11.49 1.18 -7.31
CA GLU A 135 10.52 1.98 -6.57
C GLU A 135 9.06 1.60 -6.89
N CYS A 136 8.75 1.17 -8.12
CA CYS A 136 7.42 0.61 -8.43
C CYS A 136 7.13 -0.65 -7.60
N VAL A 137 8.13 -1.53 -7.46
CA VAL A 137 8.02 -2.76 -6.66
C VAL A 137 7.80 -2.42 -5.18
N ALA A 138 8.61 -1.53 -4.62
CA ALA A 138 8.46 -1.06 -3.25
C ALA A 138 7.10 -0.38 -3.03
N LEU A 139 6.71 0.53 -3.92
CA LEU A 139 5.43 1.21 -3.87
C LEU A 139 4.28 0.21 -3.84
N THR A 140 4.30 -0.78 -4.72
CA THR A 140 3.22 -1.78 -4.77
C THR A 140 3.17 -2.59 -3.49
N ALA A 141 4.31 -3.02 -2.95
CA ALA A 141 4.38 -3.74 -1.68
C ALA A 141 3.79 -2.93 -0.53
N ARG A 142 4.12 -1.63 -0.45
CA ARG A 142 3.54 -0.71 0.54
C ARG A 142 2.03 -0.60 0.41
N LEU A 143 1.51 -0.45 -0.82
CA LEU A 143 0.08 -0.33 -1.06
C LEU A 143 -0.68 -1.62 -0.74
N ILE A 144 -0.09 -2.78 -1.01
CA ILE A 144 -0.66 -4.06 -0.58
C ILE A 144 -0.78 -4.08 0.94
N ASP A 145 0.28 -3.73 1.68
CA ASP A 145 0.23 -3.67 3.14
C ASP A 145 -0.79 -2.66 3.69
N GLU A 146 -0.98 -1.53 3.02
CA GLU A 146 -1.96 -0.52 3.41
C GLU A 146 -3.39 -1.02 3.24
N TYR A 147 -3.65 -1.76 2.16
CA TYR A 147 -4.99 -2.13 1.74
C TYR A 147 -5.43 -3.56 2.10
N SER A 148 -4.52 -4.40 2.57
CA SER A 148 -4.81 -5.76 3.05
C SER A 148 -4.87 -5.89 4.57
N LYS A 149 -5.02 -4.76 5.26
CA LYS A 149 -5.32 -4.68 6.70
C LYS A 149 -6.83 -4.65 6.90
#